data_AF-A0A0U3EBK7-F1
#
_entry.id   AF-A0A0U3EBK7-F1
#
_cell.length_a   1.000
_cell.length_b   1.000
_cell.length_c   1.000
_cell.angle_alpha   90.00
_cell.angle_beta   90.00
_cell.angle_gamma   90.00
#
_symmetry.space_group_name_H-M   'P 1'
#
loop_
_entity.id
_entity.type
_entity.pdbx_description
1 polymer ?
#
loop_
_entity_poly.entity_id
_entity_poly.type
_entity_poly.pdbx_seq_one_letter_code
_entity_poly.pdbx_strand_id
1 'polypeptide(L)'
;MKIVDKLNWEDKFSNEVINQSFWYMNSIVEVIISEGYINANLQKSTHFHVSIHIKDNEITYMFCTCGKDNCKHQAAVLRYVEENNLLEKESDFLDLIKTVDDNHLREYFINVLNEDPVLKEDFIRKFKKEPKIDSKPYFDKLKQIIEKSKGKNYYDFGYYDIDVLADEIHNFLCDEIFELMGIHQYEVVFELLDCIADVLNDEMYVDNDNWYYACDEYLQIAYSLEETYVLSDEQLDKLECNTSFMRKYI
;
A
#
# COMPACT_ATOMS: atom_id res chain seq x y z
N MET A 1 14.74 -10.60 -10.78
CA MET A 1 15.14 -11.49 -9.65
C MET A 1 14.73 -12.91 -10.04
N LYS A 2 15.62 -13.91 -9.96
CA LYS A 2 15.34 -15.27 -10.45
C LYS A 2 14.76 -16.13 -9.33
N ILE A 3 13.47 -16.42 -9.39
CA ILE A 3 12.83 -17.42 -8.54
C ILE A 3 12.88 -18.78 -9.26
N VAL A 4 12.97 -19.84 -8.46
CA VAL A 4 13.42 -21.20 -8.78
C VAL A 4 12.51 -21.93 -9.79
N ASP A 5 13.07 -22.47 -10.88
CA ASP A 5 12.31 -23.29 -11.85
C ASP A 5 11.89 -24.66 -11.28
N LYS A 6 12.64 -25.21 -10.31
CA LYS A 6 12.32 -26.46 -9.60
C LYS A 6 13.15 -26.63 -8.32
N LEU A 7 12.51 -26.90 -7.19
CA LEU A 7 13.21 -27.25 -5.94
C LEU A 7 13.46 -28.75 -5.91
N ASN A 8 14.71 -29.18 -5.75
CA ASN A 8 15.05 -30.58 -5.49
C ASN A 8 14.78 -30.91 -4.01
N TRP A 9 13.50 -31.06 -3.66
CA TRP A 9 13.06 -31.21 -2.28
C TRP A 9 12.90 -32.67 -1.85
N GLU A 10 12.62 -33.58 -2.79
CA GLU A 10 12.32 -34.99 -2.51
C GLU A 10 13.47 -35.70 -1.76
N ASP A 11 14.72 -35.38 -2.07
CA ASP A 11 15.91 -35.96 -1.44
C ASP A 11 16.04 -35.66 0.06
N LYS A 12 15.26 -34.70 0.59
CA LYS A 12 15.23 -34.35 2.02
C LYS A 12 14.30 -35.26 2.82
N PHE A 13 13.50 -36.11 2.17
CA PHE A 13 12.46 -36.91 2.81
C PHE A 13 12.63 -38.39 2.52
N SER A 14 12.16 -39.25 3.43
CA SER A 14 12.06 -40.68 3.13
C SER A 14 10.89 -40.95 2.19
N ASN A 15 10.97 -42.04 1.40
CA ASN A 15 9.87 -42.47 0.52
C ASN A 15 8.54 -42.62 1.28
N GLU A 16 8.58 -43.05 2.53
CA GLU A 16 7.38 -43.15 3.37
C GLU A 16 6.75 -41.76 3.62
N VAL A 17 7.56 -40.76 3.96
CA VAL A 17 7.09 -39.39 4.19
C VAL A 17 6.55 -38.76 2.91
N ILE A 18 7.23 -38.98 1.78
CA ILE A 18 6.79 -38.54 0.45
C ILE A 18 5.42 -39.14 0.12
N ASN A 19 5.24 -40.45 0.29
CA ASN A 19 3.96 -41.11 0.05
C ASN A 19 2.85 -40.62 1.00
N GLN A 20 3.20 -40.29 2.25
CA GLN A 20 2.24 -39.77 3.21
C GLN A 20 1.83 -38.31 2.94
N SER A 21 2.67 -37.54 2.25
CA SER A 21 2.42 -36.12 1.96
C SER A 21 1.11 -35.88 1.21
N PHE A 22 0.76 -36.80 0.29
CA PHE A 22 -0.47 -36.73 -0.52
C PHE A 22 -1.74 -36.60 0.34
N TRP A 23 -1.79 -37.27 1.49
CA TRP A 23 -2.93 -37.24 2.41
C TRP A 23 -3.11 -35.91 3.16
N TYR A 24 -2.09 -35.05 3.12
CA TYR A 24 -2.04 -33.77 3.81
C TYR A 24 -2.11 -32.59 2.85
N MET A 25 -1.87 -32.77 1.55
CA MET A 25 -2.03 -31.71 0.55
C MET A 25 -3.43 -31.10 0.56
N ASN A 26 -4.47 -31.94 0.59
CA ASN A 26 -5.87 -31.49 0.64
C ASN A 26 -6.25 -30.82 1.98
N SER A 27 -5.33 -30.77 2.95
CA SER A 27 -5.52 -30.07 4.22
C SER A 27 -4.84 -28.70 4.23
N ILE A 28 -4.12 -28.32 3.17
CA ILE A 28 -3.54 -26.98 3.04
C ILE A 28 -4.68 -25.99 2.78
N VAL A 29 -4.80 -24.99 3.65
CA VAL A 29 -5.84 -23.96 3.57
C VAL A 29 -5.29 -22.63 3.08
N GLU A 30 -3.98 -22.41 3.24
CA GLU A 30 -3.33 -21.16 2.89
C GLU A 30 -1.86 -21.44 2.59
N VAL A 31 -1.36 -20.82 1.52
CA VAL A 31 0.05 -20.78 1.15
C VAL A 31 0.40 -19.36 0.77
N ILE A 32 1.41 -18.80 1.43
CA ILE A 32 1.99 -17.50 1.13
C ILE A 32 3.43 -17.76 0.67
N ILE A 33 3.73 -17.37 -0.55
CA ILE A 33 5.08 -17.42 -1.12
C ILE A 33 5.58 -15.99 -1.20
N SER A 34 6.77 -15.75 -0.65
CA SER A 34 7.47 -14.48 -0.74
C SER A 34 8.93 -14.73 -1.11
N GLU A 35 9.72 -13.66 -1.29
CA GLU A 35 11.13 -13.77 -1.66
C GLU A 35 11.91 -14.62 -0.65
N GLY A 36 12.24 -15.85 -1.05
CA GLY A 36 13.00 -16.78 -0.22
C GLY A 36 12.20 -17.51 0.86
N TYR A 37 10.86 -17.44 0.87
CA TYR A 37 10.05 -18.11 1.87
C TYR A 37 8.78 -18.75 1.30
N ILE A 38 8.41 -19.90 1.86
CA ILE A 38 7.08 -20.50 1.72
C ILE A 38 6.51 -20.67 3.12
N ASN A 39 5.39 -20.02 3.40
CA ASN A 39 4.63 -20.20 4.64
C ASN A 39 3.29 -20.83 4.30
N ALA A 40 2.91 -21.87 5.05
CA ALA A 40 1.67 -22.58 4.79
C ALA A 40 0.99 -23.03 6.07
N ASN A 41 -0.35 -22.97 6.04
CA ASN A 41 -1.21 -23.45 7.11
C ASN A 41 -1.96 -24.69 6.63
N LEU A 42 -1.93 -25.76 7.44
CA LEU A 42 -2.66 -26.99 7.21
C LEU A 42 -3.72 -27.16 8.29
N GLN A 43 -4.97 -27.38 7.89
CA GLN A 43 -6.09 -27.61 8.78
C GLN A 43 -6.71 -28.99 8.51
N LYS A 44 -6.61 -29.87 9.51
CA LYS A 44 -7.32 -31.16 9.54
C LYS A 44 -8.08 -31.27 10.86
N SER A 45 -7.79 -32.29 11.68
CA SER A 45 -8.22 -32.34 13.09
C SER A 45 -7.38 -31.44 14.00
N THR A 46 -6.22 -31.01 13.52
CA THR A 46 -5.24 -30.16 14.20
C THR A 46 -4.67 -29.18 13.18
N HIS A 47 -4.26 -28.00 13.66
CA HIS A 47 -3.64 -26.95 12.85
C HIS A 47 -2.13 -27.10 12.86
N PHE A 48 -1.53 -27.11 11.68
CA PHE A 48 -0.08 -27.10 11.52
C PHE A 48 0.34 -25.88 10.73
N HIS A 49 1.43 -25.27 11.15
CA HIS A 49 2.11 -24.23 10.40
C HIS A 49 3.45 -24.77 9.91
N VAL A 50 3.76 -24.51 8.65
CA VAL A 50 5.00 -24.89 7.98
C VAL A 50 5.64 -23.64 7.42
N SER A 51 6.94 -23.48 7.65
CA SER A 51 7.75 -22.41 7.08
C SER A 51 8.99 -23.00 6.43
N ILE A 52 9.28 -22.61 5.20
CA ILE A 52 10.38 -23.12 4.38
C ILE A 52 11.18 -21.93 3.87
N HIS A 53 12.48 -21.93 4.15
CA HIS A 53 13.38 -20.88 3.70
C HIS A 53 14.19 -21.38 2.50
N ILE A 54 14.24 -20.56 1.46
CA ILE A 54 14.90 -20.84 0.19
C ILE A 54 15.94 -19.77 -0.07
N LYS A 55 17.15 -20.19 -0.41
CA LYS A 55 18.22 -19.29 -0.83
C LYS A 55 18.98 -19.95 -1.97
N ASP A 56 19.31 -19.17 -3.00
CA ASP A 56 20.08 -19.65 -4.16
C ASP A 56 19.49 -20.94 -4.78
N ASN A 57 18.16 -20.98 -4.89
CA ASN A 57 17.38 -22.13 -5.37
C ASN A 57 17.46 -23.42 -4.52
N GLU A 58 17.93 -23.33 -3.27
CA GLU A 58 18.02 -24.45 -2.34
C GLU A 58 17.24 -24.20 -1.05
N ILE A 59 16.62 -25.26 -0.52
CA ILE A 59 15.97 -25.21 0.79
C ILE A 59 17.05 -25.19 1.88
N THR A 60 17.17 -24.05 2.55
CA THR A 60 18.16 -23.84 3.63
C THR A 60 17.62 -24.26 4.98
N TYR A 61 16.32 -24.07 5.22
CA TYR A 61 15.70 -24.38 6.50
C TYR A 61 14.21 -24.73 6.32
N MET A 62 13.70 -25.62 7.18
CA MET A 62 12.29 -25.97 7.25
C MET A 62 11.85 -26.09 8.70
N PHE A 63 10.73 -25.45 9.01
CA PHE A 63 10.08 -25.51 10.31
C PHE A 63 8.67 -26.09 10.17
N CYS A 64 8.23 -26.84 11.19
CA CYS A 64 6.84 -27.23 11.32
C CYS A 64 6.44 -27.28 12.79
N THR A 65 5.24 -26.79 13.10
CA THR A 65 4.69 -26.85 14.47
C THR A 65 4.44 -28.26 15.00
N CYS A 66 4.53 -29.30 14.15
CA CYS A 66 4.51 -30.68 14.62
C CYS A 66 5.80 -31.12 15.34
N GLY A 67 6.84 -30.27 15.33
CA GLY A 67 8.09 -30.48 16.07
C GLY A 67 9.01 -31.55 15.48
N LYS A 68 8.76 -31.98 14.23
CA LYS A 68 9.60 -32.95 13.53
C LYS A 68 10.19 -32.35 12.27
N ASP A 69 11.50 -32.53 12.11
CA ASP A 69 12.22 -32.24 10.88
C ASP A 69 11.84 -33.26 9.80
N ASN A 70 11.86 -32.80 8.54
CA ASN A 70 11.50 -33.57 7.35
C ASN A 70 10.19 -34.35 7.52
N CYS A 71 9.17 -33.68 8.07
CA CYS A 71 7.87 -34.28 8.33
C CYS A 71 6.96 -34.27 7.11
N LYS A 72 5.91 -35.10 7.16
CA LYS A 72 4.88 -35.18 6.10
C LYS A 72 4.17 -33.86 5.82
N HIS A 73 4.09 -32.93 6.78
CA HIS A 73 3.50 -31.61 6.55
C HIS A 73 4.40 -30.73 5.68
N GLN A 74 5.72 -30.75 5.93
CA GLN A 74 6.70 -30.05 5.10
C GLN A 74 6.72 -30.61 3.68
N ALA A 75 6.75 -31.94 3.55
CA ALA A 75 6.67 -32.60 2.24
C ALA A 75 5.35 -32.28 1.51
N ALA A 76 4.23 -32.20 2.23
CA ALA A 76 2.93 -31.87 1.63
C ALA A 76 2.89 -30.45 1.07
N VAL A 77 3.48 -29.48 1.78
CA VAL A 77 3.57 -28.09 1.31
C VAL A 77 4.44 -27.99 0.06
N LEU A 78 5.62 -28.61 0.07
CA LEU A 78 6.52 -28.61 -1.09
C LEU A 78 5.88 -29.25 -2.32
N ARG A 79 5.23 -30.41 -2.14
CA ARG A 79 4.49 -31.06 -3.21
C ARG A 79 3.33 -30.22 -3.72
N TYR A 80 2.56 -29.60 -2.82
CA TYR A 80 1.46 -28.72 -3.22
C TYR A 80 1.94 -27.54 -4.05
N VAL A 81 3.04 -26.92 -3.62
CA VAL A 81 3.66 -25.81 -4.35
C VAL A 81 4.13 -26.25 -5.74
N GLU A 82 4.73 -27.44 -5.85
CA GLU A 82 5.17 -28.01 -7.13
C GLU A 82 3.99 -28.40 -8.04
N GLU A 83 2.99 -29.14 -7.54
CA GLU A 83 1.85 -29.61 -8.34
C GLU A 83 0.91 -28.48 -8.79
N ASN A 84 0.88 -27.37 -8.06
CA ASN A 84 0.09 -26.18 -8.42
C ASN A 84 0.93 -25.09 -9.09
N ASN A 85 2.19 -25.38 -9.45
CA ASN A 85 3.07 -24.43 -10.12
C ASN A 85 3.18 -23.07 -9.41
N LEU A 86 3.11 -23.03 -8.08
CA LEU A 86 3.05 -21.76 -7.34
C LEU A 86 4.40 -21.02 -7.27
N LEU A 87 5.47 -21.67 -7.75
CA LEU A 87 6.77 -21.04 -7.98
C LEU A 87 6.92 -20.52 -9.42
N GLU A 88 5.96 -20.80 -10.32
CA GLU A 88 5.95 -20.20 -11.66
C GLU A 88 5.74 -18.69 -11.54
N LYS A 89 6.58 -17.96 -12.26
CA LYS A 89 6.91 -16.56 -12.01
C LYS A 89 5.71 -15.63 -12.14
N GLU A 90 5.59 -14.73 -11.17
CA GLU A 90 4.93 -13.43 -11.33
C GLU A 90 5.56 -12.63 -12.50
N SER A 91 6.85 -12.84 -12.78
CA SER A 91 7.54 -12.25 -13.94
C SER A 91 7.07 -12.79 -15.29
N ASP A 92 6.67 -14.07 -15.41
CA ASP A 92 6.20 -14.60 -16.69
C ASP A 92 4.80 -14.07 -17.02
N PHE A 93 3.98 -13.76 -16.00
CA PHE A 93 2.71 -13.06 -16.20
C PHE A 93 2.91 -11.60 -16.66
N LEU A 94 3.80 -10.85 -15.98
CA LEU A 94 4.10 -9.47 -16.39
C LEU A 94 4.79 -9.41 -17.76
N ASP A 95 5.68 -10.36 -18.06
CA ASP A 95 6.34 -10.44 -19.36
C ASP A 95 5.35 -10.90 -20.44
N LEU A 96 4.41 -11.81 -20.13
CA LEU A 96 3.30 -12.15 -21.02
C LEU A 96 2.47 -10.91 -21.34
N ILE A 97 2.03 -10.14 -20.34
CA ILE A 97 1.29 -8.89 -20.53
C ILE A 97 2.06 -7.92 -21.43
N LYS A 98 3.38 -7.76 -21.24
CA LYS A 98 4.21 -6.88 -22.07
C LYS A 98 4.33 -7.36 -23.52
N THR A 99 4.20 -8.66 -23.78
CA THR A 99 4.28 -9.24 -25.13
C THR A 99 2.93 -9.32 -25.84
N VAL A 100 1.82 -9.27 -25.08
CA VAL A 100 0.47 -9.23 -25.65
C VAL A 100 0.27 -7.89 -26.34
N ASP A 101 -0.29 -7.94 -27.54
CA ASP A 101 -0.68 -6.75 -28.29
C ASP A 101 -1.76 -5.95 -27.53
N ASP A 102 -1.60 -4.62 -27.51
CA ASP A 102 -2.48 -3.70 -26.78
C ASP A 102 -3.97 -3.87 -27.14
N ASN A 103 -4.30 -4.19 -28.39
CA ASN A 103 -5.70 -4.36 -28.80
C ASN A 103 -6.29 -5.64 -28.20
N HIS A 104 -5.56 -6.75 -28.27
CA HIS A 104 -5.97 -7.99 -27.63
C HIS A 104 -6.11 -7.85 -26.12
N LEU A 105 -5.17 -7.14 -25.49
CA LEU A 105 -5.23 -6.89 -24.04
C LEU A 105 -6.45 -6.04 -23.71
N ARG A 106 -6.74 -4.97 -24.47
CA ARG A 106 -7.92 -4.12 -24.29
C ARG A 106 -9.22 -4.89 -24.46
N GLU A 107 -9.34 -5.69 -25.52
CA GLU A 107 -10.54 -6.50 -25.77
C GLU A 107 -10.77 -7.51 -24.65
N TYR A 108 -9.72 -8.23 -24.24
CA TYR A 108 -9.79 -9.14 -23.10
C TYR A 108 -10.24 -8.42 -21.83
N PHE A 109 -9.61 -7.28 -21.53
CA PHE A 109 -9.94 -6.50 -20.34
C PHE A 109 -11.38 -5.98 -20.37
N ILE A 110 -11.87 -5.50 -21.51
CA ILE A 110 -13.27 -5.09 -21.69
C ILE A 110 -14.23 -6.26 -21.42
N ASN A 111 -13.90 -7.46 -21.89
CA ASN A 111 -14.73 -8.64 -21.65
C ASN A 111 -14.76 -9.00 -20.16
N VAL A 112 -13.60 -9.04 -19.50
CA VAL A 112 -13.50 -9.27 -18.04
C VAL A 112 -14.31 -8.24 -17.25
N LEU A 113 -14.17 -6.94 -17.57
CA LEU A 113 -14.96 -5.88 -16.92
C LEU A 113 -16.46 -6.02 -17.20
N ASN A 114 -16.87 -6.48 -18.37
CA ASN A 114 -18.31 -6.67 -18.65
C ASN A 114 -18.91 -7.88 -17.93
N GLU A 115 -18.09 -8.88 -17.58
CA GLU A 115 -18.51 -10.07 -16.83
C GLU A 115 -18.59 -9.82 -15.32
N ASP A 116 -17.83 -8.86 -14.79
CA ASP A 116 -17.83 -8.47 -13.38
C ASP A 116 -18.23 -6.98 -13.20
N PRO A 117 -19.51 -6.71 -12.88
CA PRO A 117 -20.01 -5.35 -12.65
C PRO A 117 -19.29 -4.60 -11.51
N VAL A 118 -18.83 -5.30 -10.47
CA VAL A 118 -18.14 -4.67 -9.34
C VAL A 118 -16.77 -4.19 -9.79
N LEU A 119 -16.01 -5.07 -10.46
CA LEU A 119 -14.71 -4.72 -11.02
C LEU A 119 -14.82 -3.58 -12.05
N LYS A 120 -15.92 -3.56 -12.83
CA LYS A 120 -16.21 -2.48 -13.78
C LYS A 120 -16.44 -1.14 -13.10
N GLU A 121 -17.26 -1.11 -12.05
CA GLU A 121 -17.49 0.11 -11.28
C GLU A 121 -16.20 0.60 -10.62
N ASP A 122 -15.40 -0.31 -10.05
CA ASP A 122 -14.10 0.01 -9.49
C ASP A 122 -13.14 0.58 -10.54
N PHE A 123 -13.09 -0.01 -11.74
CA PHE A 123 -12.29 0.49 -12.84
C PHE A 123 -12.74 1.88 -13.30
N ILE A 124 -14.06 2.09 -13.45
CA ILE A 124 -14.60 3.41 -13.80
C ILE A 124 -14.25 4.42 -12.71
N ARG A 125 -14.47 4.12 -11.44
CA ARG A 125 -14.13 5.02 -10.33
C ARG A 125 -12.64 5.37 -10.32
N LYS A 126 -11.77 4.40 -10.61
CA LYS A 126 -10.32 4.59 -10.60
C LYS A 126 -9.78 5.40 -11.78
N PHE A 127 -10.36 5.24 -12.97
CA PHE A 127 -9.78 5.79 -14.21
C PHE A 127 -10.65 6.84 -14.92
N LYS A 128 -11.92 7.01 -14.52
CA LYS A 128 -12.74 8.10 -15.01
C LYS A 128 -12.18 9.41 -14.44
N LYS A 129 -11.62 10.23 -15.32
CA LYS A 129 -11.24 11.60 -14.97
C LYS A 129 -12.51 12.33 -14.54
N GLU A 130 -12.61 12.60 -13.24
CA GLU A 130 -13.66 13.47 -12.74
C GLU A 130 -13.52 14.87 -13.38
N PRO A 131 -14.62 15.59 -13.60
CA PRO A 131 -14.54 16.95 -14.07
C PRO A 131 -13.68 17.75 -13.09
N LYS A 132 -12.59 18.36 -13.59
CA LYS A 132 -11.80 19.28 -12.77
C LYS A 132 -12.71 20.40 -12.30
N ILE A 133 -12.87 20.49 -10.99
CA ILE A 133 -13.51 21.66 -10.39
C ILE A 133 -12.63 22.90 -10.61
N ASP A 134 -13.22 24.08 -10.50
CA ASP A 134 -12.43 25.29 -10.37
C ASP A 134 -11.76 25.28 -8.99
N SER A 135 -10.45 25.03 -8.96
CA SER A 135 -9.68 24.98 -7.72
C SER A 135 -9.33 26.37 -7.18
N LYS A 136 -9.48 27.42 -7.99
CA LYS A 136 -9.07 28.78 -7.61
C LYS A 136 -9.70 29.30 -6.32
N PRO A 137 -11.00 29.09 -6.03
CA PRO A 137 -11.61 29.56 -4.79
C PRO A 137 -10.96 28.97 -3.53
N TYR A 138 -10.52 27.70 -3.59
CA TYR A 138 -9.87 27.01 -2.49
C TYR A 138 -8.48 27.60 -2.21
N PHE A 139 -7.68 27.82 -3.26
CA PHE A 139 -6.39 28.49 -3.13
C PHE A 139 -6.54 29.94 -2.64
N ASP A 140 -7.53 30.68 -3.12
CA ASP A 140 -7.78 32.05 -2.69
C ASP A 140 -8.23 32.08 -1.21
N LYS A 141 -9.01 31.10 -0.75
CA LYS A 141 -9.39 30.95 0.66
C LYS A 141 -8.19 30.61 1.54
N LEU A 142 -7.36 29.64 1.14
CA LEU A 142 -6.14 29.28 1.87
C LEU A 142 -5.18 30.46 2.00
N LYS A 143 -4.96 31.21 0.90
CA LYS A 143 -4.16 32.45 0.94
C LYS A 143 -4.74 33.47 1.91
N GLN A 144 -6.07 33.64 1.95
CA GLN A 144 -6.70 34.56 2.89
C GLN A 144 -6.52 34.12 4.34
N ILE A 145 -6.54 32.81 4.64
CA ILE A 145 -6.25 32.28 5.97
C ILE A 145 -4.84 32.70 6.38
N ILE A 146 -3.84 32.36 5.56
CA ILE A 146 -2.43 32.65 5.83
C ILE A 146 -2.19 34.16 6.01
N GLU A 147 -2.77 34.99 5.14
CA GLU A 147 -2.63 36.45 5.22
C GLU A 147 -3.28 37.06 6.47
N LYS A 148 -4.46 36.56 6.88
CA LYS A 148 -5.16 37.06 8.06
C LYS A 148 -4.47 36.67 9.36
N SER A 149 -3.79 35.53 9.38
CA SER A 149 -3.08 35.05 10.55
C SER A 149 -1.69 35.65 10.72
N LYS A 150 -1.28 36.61 9.88
CA LYS A 150 -0.03 37.36 10.10
C LYS A 150 -0.12 38.15 11.40
N GLY A 151 0.72 37.81 12.37
CA GLY A 151 0.77 38.46 13.67
C GLY A 151 1.22 39.92 13.58
N LYS A 152 1.07 40.68 14.68
CA LYS A 152 1.37 42.12 14.73
C LYS A 152 2.79 42.50 14.27
N ASN A 153 3.76 41.59 14.42
CA ASN A 153 5.16 41.80 14.01
C ASN A 153 5.60 40.85 12.89
N TYR A 154 4.66 40.35 12.08
CA TYR A 154 4.97 39.41 11.00
C TYR A 154 6.01 39.95 10.01
N TYR A 155 5.92 41.23 9.65
CA TYR A 155 6.87 41.82 8.69
C TYR A 155 8.29 42.00 9.24
N ASP A 156 8.43 42.03 10.57
CA ASP A 156 9.73 42.19 11.22
C ASP A 156 10.39 40.85 11.56
N PHE A 157 9.59 39.81 11.83
CA PHE A 157 10.10 38.54 12.37
C PHE A 157 9.44 37.27 11.81
N GLY A 158 8.43 37.39 10.95
CA GLY A 158 7.72 36.25 10.36
C GLY A 158 6.69 35.55 11.26
N TYR A 159 6.37 36.11 12.43
CA TYR A 159 5.46 35.45 13.38
C TYR A 159 3.99 35.53 12.96
N TYR A 160 3.35 34.37 12.87
CA TYR A 160 1.90 34.26 12.77
C TYR A 160 1.24 34.36 14.15
N ASP A 161 -0.03 34.76 14.16
CA ASP A 161 -0.95 34.46 15.25
C ASP A 161 -1.27 32.97 15.19
N ILE A 162 -0.53 32.19 15.99
CA ILE A 162 -0.46 30.73 15.84
C ILE A 162 -1.80 30.06 16.11
N ASP A 163 -2.53 30.50 17.14
CA ASP A 163 -3.82 29.88 17.49
C ASP A 163 -4.82 30.11 16.36
N VAL A 164 -4.85 31.32 15.80
CA VAL A 164 -5.72 31.66 14.66
C VAL A 164 -5.32 30.90 13.40
N LEU A 165 -4.02 30.81 13.10
CA LEU A 165 -3.54 30.08 11.93
C LEU A 165 -3.85 28.59 12.03
N ALA A 166 -3.52 27.98 13.16
CA ALA A 166 -3.69 26.55 13.37
C ALA A 166 -5.17 26.14 13.29
N ASP A 167 -6.05 26.88 13.96
CA ASP A 167 -7.49 26.61 13.95
C ASP A 167 -8.08 26.74 12.54
N GLU A 168 -7.72 27.79 11.80
CA GLU A 168 -8.23 28.01 10.44
C GLU A 168 -7.69 26.96 9.45
N ILE A 169 -6.43 26.53 9.60
CA ILE A 169 -5.86 25.44 8.79
C ILE A 169 -6.55 24.11 9.12
N HIS A 170 -6.72 23.79 10.41
CA HIS A 170 -7.41 22.57 10.83
C HIS A 170 -8.84 22.55 10.28
N ASN A 171 -9.60 23.65 10.40
CA ASN A 171 -10.95 23.74 9.83
C ASN A 171 -10.95 23.61 8.30
N PHE A 172 -9.96 24.20 7.61
CA PHE A 172 -9.84 24.05 6.15
C PHE A 172 -9.57 22.59 5.74
N LEU A 173 -8.76 21.87 6.50
CA LEU A 173 -8.50 20.44 6.29
C LEU A 173 -9.78 19.60 6.52
N CYS A 174 -10.46 19.79 7.66
CA CYS A 174 -11.64 19.00 8.02
C CYS A 174 -12.87 19.29 7.14
N ASP A 175 -13.06 20.54 6.71
CA ASP A 175 -14.24 20.92 5.93
C ASP A 175 -13.98 20.81 4.43
N GLU A 176 -13.01 21.59 3.93
CA GLU A 176 -12.84 21.80 2.48
C GLU A 176 -12.08 20.62 1.85
N ILE A 177 -10.97 20.20 2.45
CA ILE A 177 -10.18 19.09 1.89
C ILE A 177 -10.96 17.77 2.00
N PHE A 178 -11.65 17.53 3.11
CA PHE A 178 -12.49 16.34 3.25
C PHE A 178 -13.62 16.30 2.21
N GLU A 179 -14.27 17.43 1.91
CA GLU A 179 -15.27 17.50 0.84
C GLU A 179 -14.64 17.15 -0.53
N LEU A 180 -13.47 17.74 -0.84
CA LEU A 180 -12.73 17.48 -2.08
C LEU A 180 -12.32 16.01 -2.22
N MET A 181 -11.89 15.37 -1.13
CA MET A 181 -11.62 13.93 -1.08
C MET A 181 -12.89 13.12 -1.38
N GLY A 182 -14.03 13.51 -0.79
CA GLY A 182 -15.33 12.87 -0.99
C GLY A 182 -15.86 12.95 -2.43
N ILE A 183 -15.53 14.01 -3.17
CA ILE A 183 -15.85 14.17 -4.60
C ILE A 183 -14.67 13.80 -5.53
N HIS A 184 -13.67 13.10 -5.01
CA HIS A 184 -12.55 12.50 -5.74
C HIS A 184 -11.66 13.51 -6.50
N GLN A 185 -11.52 14.74 -5.99
CA GLN A 185 -10.66 15.78 -6.59
C GLN A 185 -9.21 15.70 -6.08
N TYR A 186 -8.62 14.50 -6.15
CA TYR A 186 -7.34 14.17 -5.52
C TYR A 186 -6.16 15.01 -6.01
N GLU A 187 -6.12 15.38 -7.29
CA GLU A 187 -5.07 16.28 -7.81
C GLU A 187 -5.12 17.65 -7.12
N VAL A 188 -6.32 18.21 -6.92
CA VAL A 188 -6.49 19.50 -6.24
C VAL A 188 -6.17 19.39 -4.76
N VAL A 189 -6.57 18.28 -4.12
CA VAL A 189 -6.21 17.99 -2.72
C VAL A 189 -4.70 17.97 -2.55
N PHE A 190 -3.99 17.24 -3.41
CA PHE A 190 -2.53 17.19 -3.37
C PHE A 190 -1.90 18.59 -3.46
N GLU A 191 -2.30 19.41 -4.43
CA GLU A 191 -1.76 20.76 -4.60
C GLU A 191 -2.05 21.68 -3.40
N LEU A 192 -3.21 21.52 -2.75
CA LEU A 192 -3.55 22.27 -1.54
C LEU A 192 -2.75 21.79 -0.32
N LEU A 193 -2.59 20.48 -0.13
CA LEU A 193 -1.75 19.92 0.93
C LEU A 193 -0.29 20.34 0.77
N ASP A 194 0.19 20.44 -0.46
CA ASP A 194 1.53 20.95 -0.75
C ASP A 194 1.69 22.41 -0.27
N CYS A 195 0.70 23.26 -0.54
CA CYS A 195 0.70 24.64 -0.05
C CYS A 195 0.58 24.74 1.48
N ILE A 196 -0.17 23.83 2.11
CA ILE A 196 -0.34 23.80 3.57
C ILE A 196 0.97 23.36 4.25
N ALA A 197 1.70 22.42 3.65
CA ALA A 197 2.97 21.95 4.19
C ALA A 197 4.03 23.05 4.30
N ASP A 198 4.07 23.98 3.34
CA ASP A 198 4.97 25.15 3.39
C ASP A 198 4.76 26.00 4.65
N VAL A 199 3.56 25.94 5.24
CA VAL A 199 3.22 26.63 6.48
C VAL A 199 3.45 25.75 7.70
N LEU A 200 2.99 24.49 7.65
CA LEU A 200 3.05 23.58 8.80
C LEU A 200 4.45 23.06 9.11
N ASN A 201 5.39 23.10 8.15
CA ASN A 201 6.78 22.69 8.35
C ASN A 201 7.66 23.72 9.09
N ASP A 202 7.05 24.57 9.92
CA ASP A 202 7.76 25.55 10.75
C ASP A 202 8.00 25.00 12.17
N GLU A 203 9.28 24.77 12.52
CA GLU A 203 9.71 24.27 13.85
C GLU A 203 9.33 25.18 15.00
N MET A 204 8.99 26.44 14.71
CA MET A 204 8.79 27.45 15.72
C MET A 204 7.53 27.24 16.57
N TYR A 205 6.57 26.46 16.09
CA TYR A 205 5.25 26.33 16.71
C TYR A 205 4.92 24.93 17.24
N VAL A 206 5.92 24.03 17.24
CA VAL A 206 5.77 22.62 17.63
C VAL A 206 5.15 22.43 19.03
N ASP A 207 5.41 23.34 19.97
CA ASP A 207 4.90 23.25 21.35
C ASP A 207 3.45 23.77 21.52
N ASN A 208 2.75 24.14 20.43
CA ASN A 208 1.37 24.62 20.47
C ASN A 208 0.36 23.50 20.17
N ASP A 209 -0.62 23.29 21.05
CA ASP A 209 -1.62 22.23 20.92
C ASP A 209 -2.47 22.36 19.65
N ASN A 210 -2.87 23.57 19.25
CA ASN A 210 -3.66 23.78 18.04
C ASN A 210 -2.83 23.46 16.79
N TRP A 211 -1.54 23.81 16.80
CA TRP A 211 -0.62 23.45 15.73
C TRP A 211 -0.45 21.94 15.60
N TYR A 212 -0.37 21.23 16.73
CA TYR A 212 -0.35 19.78 16.76
C TYR A 212 -1.61 19.19 16.08
N TYR A 213 -2.80 19.69 16.40
CA TYR A 213 -4.05 19.18 15.78
C TYR A 213 -4.11 19.45 14.27
N ALA A 214 -3.62 20.60 13.81
CA ALA A 214 -3.53 20.88 12.39
C ALA A 214 -2.54 19.93 11.68
N CYS A 215 -1.40 19.64 12.30
CA CYS A 215 -0.42 18.70 11.76
C CYS A 215 -0.92 17.25 11.77
N ASP A 216 -1.62 16.81 12.81
CA ASP A 216 -2.21 15.46 12.88
C ASP A 216 -3.26 15.27 11.79
N GLU A 217 -4.19 16.23 11.63
CA GLU A 217 -5.21 16.18 10.57
C GLU A 217 -4.58 16.16 9.17
N TYR A 218 -3.52 16.96 8.97
CA TYR A 218 -2.75 16.93 7.73
C TYR A 218 -2.19 15.53 7.43
N LEU A 219 -1.57 14.89 8.42
CA LEU A 219 -1.01 13.54 8.27
C LEU A 219 -2.09 12.53 7.91
N GLN A 220 -3.24 12.55 8.60
CA GLN A 220 -4.36 11.64 8.32
C GLN A 220 -4.84 11.76 6.87
N ILE A 221 -5.00 12.99 6.38
CA ILE A 221 -5.44 13.24 5.00
C ILE A 221 -4.36 12.80 4.01
N ALA A 222 -3.07 13.09 4.29
CA ALA A 222 -1.96 12.67 3.43
C ALA A 222 -1.91 11.14 3.27
N TYR A 223 -2.06 10.37 4.36
CA TYR A 223 -2.15 8.92 4.29
C TYR A 223 -3.37 8.44 3.52
N SER A 224 -4.55 9.04 3.77
CA SER A 224 -5.77 8.69 3.05
C SER A 224 -5.63 8.94 1.54
N LEU A 225 -4.95 10.02 1.15
CA LEU A 225 -4.68 10.34 -0.25
C LEU A 225 -3.75 9.30 -0.90
N GLU A 226 -2.67 8.91 -0.21
CA GLU A 226 -1.73 7.88 -0.68
C GLU A 226 -2.41 6.51 -0.87
N GLU A 227 -3.31 6.12 0.03
CA GLU A 227 -4.05 4.86 -0.08
C GLU A 227 -5.11 4.88 -1.19
N THR A 228 -5.70 6.04 -1.48
CA THR A 228 -6.87 6.16 -2.35
C THR A 228 -6.52 6.53 -3.80
N TYR A 229 -5.43 7.26 -4.02
CA TYR A 229 -5.07 7.83 -5.32
C TYR A 229 -3.65 7.45 -5.73
N VAL A 230 -3.48 7.09 -7.00
CA VAL A 230 -2.15 6.77 -7.56
C VAL A 230 -1.41 8.07 -7.85
N LEU A 231 -0.64 8.52 -6.86
CA LEU A 231 0.29 9.64 -6.99
C LEU A 231 1.49 9.27 -7.88
N SER A 232 2.07 10.25 -8.56
CA SER A 232 3.35 10.06 -9.26
C SER A 232 4.50 9.94 -8.25
N ASP A 233 5.63 9.37 -8.68
CA ASP A 233 6.84 9.28 -7.84
C ASP A 233 7.25 10.66 -7.29
N GLU A 234 7.18 11.71 -8.12
CA GLU A 234 7.47 13.09 -7.68
C GLU A 234 6.50 13.58 -6.61
N GLN A 235 5.22 13.23 -6.71
CA GLN A 235 4.22 13.61 -5.72
C GLN A 235 4.40 12.84 -4.41
N LEU A 236 4.73 11.55 -4.48
CA LEU A 236 5.04 10.72 -3.32
C LEU A 236 6.27 11.24 -2.58
N ASP A 237 7.36 11.51 -3.29
CA ASP A 237 8.59 12.07 -2.71
C ASP A 237 8.31 13.39 -1.98
N LYS A 238 7.46 14.24 -2.56
CA LYS A 238 7.09 15.53 -1.98
C LYS A 238 6.23 15.37 -0.73
N LEU A 239 5.23 14.47 -0.78
CA LEU A 239 4.37 14.19 0.37
C LEU A 239 5.15 13.53 1.50
N GLU A 240 6.09 12.63 1.20
CA GLU A 240 6.99 12.04 2.18
C GLU A 240 7.88 13.10 2.84
N CYS A 241 8.47 14.00 2.04
CA CYS A 241 9.23 15.14 2.57
C CYS A 241 8.38 15.99 3.52
N ASN A 242 7.16 16.35 3.10
CA ASN A 242 6.25 17.19 3.89
C ASN A 242 5.82 16.51 5.20
N THR A 243 5.53 15.21 5.17
CA THR A 243 5.07 14.47 6.36
C THR A 243 6.21 14.09 7.31
N SER A 244 7.43 13.90 6.80
CA SER A 244 8.61 13.48 7.60
C SER A 244 8.90 14.42 8.76
N PHE A 245 8.70 15.73 8.53
CA PHE A 245 8.87 16.76 9.53
C PHE A 245 7.84 16.64 10.65
N MET A 246 6.55 16.62 10.29
CA MET A 246 5.45 16.59 11.27
C MET A 246 5.47 15.32 12.12
N ARG A 247 5.83 14.16 11.53
CA ARG A 247 5.99 12.88 12.23
C ARG A 247 7.08 12.88 13.31
N LYS A 248 8.03 13.82 13.26
CA LYS A 248 9.08 13.92 14.28
C LYS A 248 8.54 14.52 15.58
N TYR A 249 7.43 15.25 15.50
CA TYR A 249 6.91 16.09 16.57
C TYR A 249 5.51 15.68 17.03
N ILE A 250 4.89 14.72 16.34
CA ILE A 250 3.65 14.00 16.72
C ILE A 250 4.02 12.60 17.20
#